data_AF-C3ZCK4-F1
#
_entry.id   AF-C3ZCK4-F1
#
_cell.length_a   1.000
_cell.length_b   1.000
_cell.length_c   1.000
_cell.angle_alpha   90.00
_cell.angle_beta   90.00
_cell.angle_gamma   90.00
#
_symmetry.space_group_name_H-M   'P 1'
#
loop_
_entity.id
_entity.type
_entity.pdbx_description
1 polymer ?
#
loop_
_entity_poly.entity_id
_entity_poly.type
_entity_poly.pdbx_seq_one_letter_code
_entity_poly.pdbx_strand_id
1 'polypeptide(L)'
;MMSKEEIGEQLLEKVRRLCPTQSNKVTGMLLELPTDTLLELLTEEGQLQAAVVKAQGTLLEGEASEIERVHCQDQVPVLDRCVALREHLHAAICAMNSSDSTDRITDELLQLEETEVFKLLQDRELLETTVQEALYRIEG
;
A
#
# COMPACT_ATOMS: atom_id res chain seq x y z
N MET A 1 10.42 26.50 25.90
CA MET A 1 9.80 25.26 25.39
C MET A 1 9.51 25.51 23.93
N MET A 2 10.02 24.68 23.02
CA MET A 2 9.61 24.75 21.61
C MET A 2 8.17 24.25 21.51
N SER A 3 7.34 24.94 20.73
CA SER A 3 5.98 24.51 20.43
C SER A 3 5.98 23.39 19.39
N LYS A 4 4.88 22.62 19.30
CA LYS A 4 4.78 21.51 18.36
C LYS A 4 4.83 22.00 16.91
N GLU A 5 4.32 23.20 16.63
CA GLU A 5 4.42 23.88 15.34
C GLU A 5 5.88 24.16 14.95
N GLU A 6 6.67 24.73 15.87
CA GLU A 6 8.10 25.04 15.63
C GLU A 6 8.94 23.77 15.39
N ILE A 7 8.60 22.69 16.10
CA ILE A 7 9.21 21.37 15.91
C ILE A 7 8.86 20.84 14.52
N GLY A 8 7.60 20.97 14.10
CA GLY A 8 7.14 20.57 12.77
C GLY A 8 7.83 21.31 11.63
N GLU A 9 8.01 22.63 11.76
CA GLU A 9 8.73 23.41 10.73
C GLU A 9 10.19 22.99 10.59
N GLN A 10 10.90 22.80 11.71
CA GLN A 10 12.29 22.33 11.69
C GLN A 10 12.42 20.90 11.18
N LEU A 11 11.48 20.03 11.57
CA LEU A 11 11.44 18.65 11.11
C LEU A 11 11.19 18.61 9.60
N LEU A 12 10.23 19.40 9.11
CA LEU A 12 9.91 19.50 7.70
C LEU A 12 11.12 19.93 6.87
N GLU A 13 11.87 20.93 7.34
CA GLU A 13 13.06 21.38 6.63
C GLU A 13 14.10 20.26 6.50
N LYS A 14 14.37 19.51 7.58
CA LYS A 14 15.30 18.38 7.56
C LYS A 14 14.78 17.22 6.70
N VAL A 15 13.51 16.84 6.86
CA VAL A 15 12.86 15.78 6.07
C VAL A 15 12.85 16.14 4.60
N ARG A 16 12.62 17.40 4.23
CA ARG A 16 12.61 17.86 2.84
C ARG A 16 13.97 17.71 2.15
N ARG A 17 15.09 17.75 2.90
CA ARG A 17 16.43 17.45 2.37
C ARG A 17 16.59 15.97 2.07
N LEU A 18 15.95 15.10 2.85
CA LEU A 18 16.00 13.64 2.70
C LEU A 18 15.00 13.13 1.65
N CYS A 19 13.78 13.64 1.66
CA CYS A 19 12.70 13.29 0.76
C CYS A 19 11.88 14.52 0.36
N PRO A 20 12.26 15.25 -0.71
CA PRO A 20 11.54 16.45 -1.14
C PRO A 20 10.14 16.16 -1.70
N THR A 21 9.91 14.97 -2.25
CA THR A 21 8.64 14.61 -2.90
C THR A 21 7.50 14.37 -1.91
N GLN A 22 7.79 13.74 -0.77
CA GLN A 22 6.79 13.38 0.23
C GLN A 22 7.04 14.01 1.60
N SER A 23 7.85 15.08 1.66
CA SER A 23 8.24 15.73 2.91
C SER A 23 7.05 16.15 3.77
N ASN A 24 6.00 16.67 3.16
CA ASN A 24 4.80 17.11 3.88
C ASN A 24 4.04 15.93 4.50
N LYS A 25 3.83 14.84 3.74
CA LYS A 25 3.14 13.64 4.23
C LYS A 25 3.95 12.95 5.33
N VAL A 26 5.25 12.72 5.07
CA VAL A 26 6.17 12.10 6.05
C VAL A 26 6.24 12.94 7.33
N THR A 27 6.40 14.26 7.21
CA THR A 27 6.45 15.13 8.40
C THR A 27 5.14 15.12 9.17
N GLY A 28 4.00 15.08 8.48
CA GLY A 28 2.68 14.91 9.10
C GLY A 28 2.60 13.65 9.95
N MET A 29 3.03 12.50 9.40
CA MET A 29 3.06 11.22 10.13
C MET A 29 4.02 11.25 11.32
N LEU A 30 5.20 11.86 11.16
CA LEU A 30 6.16 11.99 12.26
C LEU A 30 5.62 12.92 13.37
N LEU A 31 4.86 13.97 13.02
CA LEU A 31 4.24 14.87 13.98
C LEU A 31 3.14 14.22 14.83
N GLU A 32 2.71 13.01 14.51
CA GLU A 32 1.84 12.21 15.39
C GLU A 32 2.59 11.65 16.60
N LEU A 33 3.93 11.60 16.54
CA LEU A 33 4.78 11.19 17.65
C LEU A 33 4.78 12.22 18.80
N PRO A 34 5.07 11.77 20.04
CA PRO A 34 5.19 12.67 21.18
C PRO A 34 6.37 13.64 21.01
N THR A 35 6.24 14.81 21.63
CA THR A 35 7.20 15.92 21.54
C THR A 35 8.63 15.51 21.92
N ASP A 36 8.80 14.66 22.93
CA ASP A 36 10.11 14.16 23.36
C ASP A 36 10.83 13.39 22.23
N THR A 37 10.11 12.49 21.56
CA THR A 37 10.64 11.74 20.42
C THR A 37 10.95 12.65 19.24
N LEU A 38 10.10 13.64 18.98
CA LEU A 38 10.35 14.63 17.92
C LEU A 38 11.64 15.43 18.17
N LEU A 39 11.91 15.81 19.43
CA LEU A 39 13.14 16.50 19.81
C LEU A 39 14.37 15.59 19.66
N GLU A 40 14.24 14.29 19.98
CA GLU A 40 15.29 13.30 19.70
C GLU A 40 15.56 13.19 18.20
N LEU A 41 14.53 13.14 17.36
CA LEU A 41 14.68 13.10 15.90
C LEU A 41 15.35 14.37 15.34
N LEU A 42 15.06 15.54 15.91
CA LEU A 42 15.73 16.78 15.50
C LEU A 42 17.21 16.81 15.89
N THR A 43 17.57 16.13 16.98
CA THR A 43 18.94 16.05 17.52
C THR A 43 19.77 14.97 16.80
N GLU A 44 19.20 13.78 16.63
CA GLU A 44 19.85 12.59 16.06
C GLU A 44 19.44 12.37 14.61
N GLU A 45 20.28 12.82 13.67
CA GLU A 45 20.00 12.73 12.23
C GLU A 45 19.82 11.27 11.74
N GLY A 46 20.50 10.31 12.37
CA GLY A 46 20.34 8.89 12.05
C GLY A 46 18.95 8.34 12.43
N GLN A 47 18.39 8.78 13.57
CA GLN A 47 17.02 8.43 13.97
C GLN A 47 16.00 9.08 13.04
N LEU A 48 16.24 10.33 12.64
CA LEU A 48 15.40 11.01 11.66
C LEU A 48 15.36 10.28 10.33
N GLN A 49 16.50 9.88 9.79
CA GLN A 49 16.54 9.09 8.55
C GLN A 49 15.78 7.78 8.68
N ALA A 50 15.98 7.04 9.78
CA ALA A 50 15.26 5.79 10.00
C ALA A 50 13.74 5.99 10.11
N ALA A 51 13.31 7.07 10.77
CA ALA A 51 11.90 7.41 10.90
C ALA A 51 11.29 7.85 9.55
N VAL A 52 12.03 8.61 8.75
CA VAL A 52 11.64 9.00 7.38
C VAL A 52 11.48 7.77 6.49
N VAL A 53 12.45 6.85 6.50
CA VAL A 53 12.38 5.61 5.70
C VAL A 53 11.18 4.76 6.10
N LYS A 54 10.92 4.61 7.41
CA LYS A 54 9.74 3.89 7.90
C LYS A 54 8.44 4.56 7.43
N ALA A 55 8.33 5.88 7.60
CA ALA A 55 7.15 6.63 7.18
C ALA A 55 6.94 6.54 5.65
N GLN A 56 8.01 6.59 4.85
CA GLN A 56 7.93 6.38 3.41
C GLN A 56 7.43 4.98 3.05
N GLY A 57 7.89 3.94 3.75
CA GLY A 57 7.39 2.58 3.59
C GLY A 57 5.89 2.48 3.87
N THR A 58 5.45 3.07 4.99
CA THR A 58 4.03 3.13 5.33
C THR A 58 3.21 3.96 4.33
N LEU A 59 3.76 5.01 3.72
CA LEU A 59 3.07 5.76 2.66
C LEU A 59 2.92 4.92 1.39
N LEU A 60 3.92 4.14 1.03
CA LEU A 60 3.86 3.21 -0.12
C LEU A 60 2.85 2.07 0.13
N GLU A 61 2.76 1.57 1.37
CA GLU A 61 1.78 0.55 1.76
C GLU A 61 0.36 1.15 1.97
N GLY A 62 0.28 2.39 2.43
CA GLY A 62 -0.96 3.11 2.69
C GLY A 62 -1.61 3.74 1.45
N GLU A 63 -0.85 4.01 0.39
CA GLU A 63 -1.41 4.41 -0.92
C GLU A 63 -2.10 3.23 -1.64
N ALA A 64 -2.08 2.01 -1.07
CA ALA A 64 -2.95 0.89 -1.43
C ALA A 64 -4.23 0.79 -0.56
N SER A 65 -4.42 1.68 0.43
CA SER A 65 -5.56 1.62 1.35
C SER A 65 -6.09 3.00 1.71
N GLU A 66 -6.59 3.71 0.71
CA GLU A 66 -7.60 4.74 0.91
C GLU A 66 -8.77 4.53 -0.08
N ILE A 67 -9.46 3.39 0.05
CA ILE A 67 -10.87 3.32 -0.36
C ILE A 67 -11.69 3.55 0.91
N GLU A 68 -11.96 4.84 1.10
CA GLU A 68 -13.29 5.36 1.37
C GLU A 68 -14.24 4.49 2.21
N ARG A 69 -14.38 4.93 3.46
CA ARG A 69 -15.59 4.88 4.29
C ARG A 69 -16.86 4.75 3.43
N VAL A 70 -17.60 3.64 3.54
CA VAL A 70 -19.09 3.54 3.52
C VAL A 70 -19.56 2.07 3.48
N HIS A 71 -20.43 1.69 4.44
CA HIS A 71 -21.21 0.43 4.59
C HIS A 71 -20.44 -0.85 4.91
N CYS A 72 -20.90 -1.78 5.77
CA CYS A 72 -22.01 -1.86 6.71
C CYS A 72 -21.64 -2.95 7.74
N GLN A 73 -22.33 -2.99 8.87
CA GLN A 73 -22.18 -3.98 9.94
C GLN A 73 -22.07 -5.41 9.38
N ASP A 74 -20.94 -6.09 9.57
CA ASP A 74 -20.90 -7.39 10.23
C ASP A 74 -19.47 -7.72 10.67
N GLN A 75 -19.37 -8.45 11.76
CA GLN A 75 -18.12 -8.80 12.42
C GLN A 75 -17.43 -9.92 11.62
N VAL A 76 -16.25 -9.74 11.03
CA VAL A 76 -15.30 -10.88 10.92
C VAL A 76 -13.85 -10.39 10.96
N PRO A 77 -12.98 -11.04 11.77
CA PRO A 77 -11.60 -10.61 12.04
C PRO A 77 -10.56 -11.31 11.14
N VAL A 78 -9.39 -10.67 10.94
CA VAL A 78 -8.08 -11.27 10.55
C VAL A 78 -8.02 -12.06 9.21
N LEU A 79 -9.13 -12.20 8.47
CA LEU A 79 -9.21 -12.85 7.14
C LEU A 79 -8.83 -11.91 5.97
N ASP A 80 -8.40 -10.69 6.29
CA ASP A 80 -8.40 -9.49 5.45
C ASP A 80 -7.58 -9.60 4.14
N ARG A 81 -6.43 -10.28 4.17
CA ARG A 81 -5.48 -10.22 3.04
C ARG A 81 -5.89 -11.07 1.85
N CYS A 82 -6.44 -12.26 2.07
CA CYS A 82 -6.86 -13.16 0.99
C CYS A 82 -8.12 -12.66 0.28
N VAL A 83 -9.02 -12.00 1.02
CA VAL A 83 -10.24 -11.41 0.44
C VAL A 83 -9.88 -10.18 -0.38
N ALA A 84 -9.06 -9.27 0.17
CA ALA A 84 -8.59 -8.11 -0.56
C ALA A 84 -7.81 -8.49 -1.83
N LEU A 85 -6.92 -9.48 -1.76
CA LEU A 85 -6.18 -9.99 -2.92
C LEU A 85 -7.09 -10.55 -4.00
N ARG A 86 -8.10 -11.34 -3.60
CA ARG A 86 -9.09 -11.89 -4.52
C ARG A 86 -9.85 -10.79 -5.24
N GLU A 87 -10.33 -9.78 -4.52
CA GLU A 87 -11.07 -8.67 -5.09
C GLU A 87 -10.22 -7.84 -6.06
N HIS A 88 -8.97 -7.54 -5.69
CA HIS A 88 -8.04 -6.81 -6.55
C HIS A 88 -7.72 -7.58 -7.83
N LEU A 89 -7.45 -8.87 -7.70
CA LEU A 89 -7.17 -9.74 -8.83
C LEU A 89 -8.39 -9.87 -9.75
N HIS A 90 -9.57 -10.11 -9.17
CA HIS A 90 -10.82 -10.18 -9.93
C HIS A 90 -11.11 -8.89 -10.69
N ALA A 91 -10.96 -7.73 -10.03
CA ALA A 91 -11.16 -6.43 -10.66
C ALA A 91 -10.17 -6.20 -11.82
N ALA A 92 -8.90 -6.56 -11.65
CA ALA A 92 -7.88 -6.44 -12.68
C ALA A 92 -8.17 -7.35 -13.89
N ILE A 93 -8.60 -8.58 -13.64
CA ILE A 93 -9.01 -9.52 -14.70
C ILE A 93 -10.25 -9.01 -15.40
N CYS A 94 -11.27 -8.56 -14.67
CA CYS A 94 -12.52 -8.03 -15.19
C CYS A 94 -12.30 -6.80 -16.10
N ALA A 95 -11.33 -5.96 -15.77
CA ALA A 95 -10.94 -4.81 -16.58
C ALA A 95 -10.29 -5.19 -17.93
N MET A 96 -9.70 -6.38 -18.04
CA MET A 96 -9.06 -6.88 -19.26
C MET A 96 -9.95 -7.86 -20.04
N ASN A 97 -10.75 -8.64 -19.32
CA ASN A 97 -11.66 -9.67 -19.84
C ASN A 97 -13.00 -9.57 -19.11
N SER A 98 -14.04 -9.08 -19.80
CA SER A 98 -15.41 -9.01 -19.28
C SER A 98 -16.20 -10.31 -19.51
N SER A 99 -15.51 -11.44 -19.62
CA SER A 99 -16.10 -12.74 -19.94
C SER A 99 -16.68 -13.41 -18.69
N ASP A 100 -17.66 -14.29 -18.88
CA ASP A 100 -18.28 -15.08 -17.80
C ASP A 100 -17.26 -16.00 -17.07
N SER A 101 -16.10 -16.22 -17.68
CA SER A 101 -14.99 -17.03 -17.15
C SER A 101 -14.13 -16.30 -16.11
N THR A 102 -14.35 -15.00 -15.85
CA THR A 102 -13.50 -14.18 -14.98
C THR A 102 -13.43 -14.70 -13.55
N ASP A 103 -14.55 -15.13 -12.95
CA ASP A 103 -14.56 -15.77 -11.63
C ASP A 103 -13.68 -17.02 -11.59
N ARG A 104 -13.78 -17.87 -12.62
CA ARG A 104 -13.01 -19.12 -12.71
C ARG A 104 -11.52 -18.88 -12.89
N ILE A 105 -11.14 -17.90 -13.70
CA ILE A 105 -9.75 -17.48 -13.89
C ILE A 105 -9.20 -16.92 -12.57
N THR A 106 -9.99 -16.10 -11.87
CA THR A 106 -9.61 -15.54 -10.58
C THR A 106 -9.34 -16.66 -9.57
N ASP A 107 -10.23 -17.66 -9.48
CA ASP A 107 -10.04 -18.81 -8.60
C ASP A 107 -8.84 -19.69 -9.00
N GLU A 108 -8.51 -19.81 -10.29
CA GLU A 108 -7.30 -20.52 -10.74
C GLU A 108 -6.02 -19.76 -10.35
N LEU A 109 -6.00 -18.45 -10.55
CA LEU A 109 -4.85 -17.60 -10.20
C LEU A 109 -4.67 -17.46 -8.68
N LEU A 110 -5.76 -17.52 -7.90
CA LEU A 110 -5.69 -17.57 -6.43
C LEU A 110 -5.12 -18.87 -5.87
N GLN A 111 -5.01 -19.93 -6.69
CA GLN A 111 -4.30 -21.15 -6.29
C GLN A 111 -2.79 -21.03 -6.43
N LEU A 112 -2.29 -19.93 -7.02
CA LEU A 112 -0.86 -19.61 -7.06
C LEU A 112 -0.38 -19.14 -5.67
N GLU A 113 0.94 -19.14 -5.48
CA GLU A 113 1.54 -18.58 -4.26
C GLU A 113 1.25 -17.07 -4.18
N GLU A 114 1.02 -16.56 -2.97
CA GLU A 114 0.71 -15.16 -2.71
C GLU A 114 1.73 -14.21 -3.39
N THR A 115 3.01 -14.57 -3.38
CA THR A 115 4.11 -13.82 -4.00
C THR A 115 3.97 -13.71 -5.51
N GLU A 116 3.48 -14.75 -6.18
CA GLU A 116 3.23 -14.77 -7.62
C GLU A 116 2.01 -13.92 -7.96
N VAL A 117 0.93 -14.01 -7.17
CA VAL A 117 -0.25 -13.16 -7.33
C VAL A 117 0.11 -11.68 -7.17
N PHE A 118 0.96 -11.33 -6.21
CA PHE A 118 1.46 -9.96 -6.06
C PHE A 118 2.28 -9.48 -7.28
N LYS A 119 3.14 -10.33 -7.85
CA LYS A 119 3.89 -9.99 -9.07
C LYS A 119 2.95 -9.76 -10.24
N LEU A 120 1.92 -10.58 -10.38
CA LEU A 120 0.90 -10.42 -11.41
C LEU A 120 0.16 -9.07 -11.26
N LEU A 121 -0.21 -8.69 -10.03
CA LEU A 121 -0.84 -7.39 -9.78
C LEU A 121 0.08 -6.19 -10.08
N GLN A 122 1.41 -6.37 -10.00
CA GLN A 122 2.40 -5.34 -10.31
C GLN A 122 2.73 -5.25 -11.81
N ASP A 123 2.68 -6.38 -12.52
CA ASP A 123 3.03 -6.48 -13.94
C ASP A 123 1.81 -6.81 -14.78
N ARG A 124 1.26 -5.77 -15.41
CA ARG A 124 0.05 -5.87 -16.24
C ARG A 124 0.23 -6.74 -17.47
N GLU A 125 1.42 -6.76 -18.08
CA GLU A 125 1.70 -7.59 -19.27
C GLU A 125 1.75 -9.08 -18.88
N LEU A 126 2.36 -9.37 -17.73
CA LEU A 126 2.40 -10.71 -17.16
C LEU A 126 1.00 -11.19 -16.74
N LEU A 127 0.21 -10.32 -16.10
CA LEU A 127 -1.16 -10.64 -15.70
C LEU A 127 -2.04 -10.93 -16.93
N GLU A 128 -1.97 -10.10 -17.96
CA GLU A 128 -2.71 -10.32 -19.21
C GLU A 128 -2.33 -11.67 -19.84
N THR A 129 -1.04 -11.97 -19.92
CA THR A 129 -0.53 -13.25 -20.45
C THR A 129 -1.07 -14.43 -19.65
N THR A 130 -1.01 -14.36 -18.32
CA THR A 130 -1.45 -15.44 -17.43
C THR A 130 -2.96 -15.62 -17.48
N VAL A 131 -3.73 -14.54 -17.58
CA VAL A 131 -5.18 -14.56 -17.79
C VAL A 131 -5.51 -15.23 -19.13
N GLN A 132 -4.78 -14.92 -20.19
CA GLN A 132 -4.97 -15.52 -21.51
C GLN A 132 -4.68 -17.04 -21.49
N GLU A 133 -3.63 -17.47 -20.78
CA GLU A 133 -3.28 -18.88 -20.61
C GLU A 133 -4.34 -19.64 -19.79
N ALA A 134 -4.82 -19.05 -18.69
CA ALA A 134 -5.89 -19.61 -17.87
C ALA A 134 -7.21 -19.71 -18.66
N LEU A 135 -7.55 -18.66 -19.42
CA LEU A 135 -8.71 -18.66 -20.30
C LEU A 135 -8.61 -19.80 -21.34
N TYR A 136 -7.45 -19.98 -21.97
CA TYR A 136 -7.22 -21.07 -22.92
C TYR A 136 -7.39 -22.47 -22.29
N ARG A 137 -7.02 -22.67 -21.01
CA ARG A 137 -7.28 -23.94 -20.31
C ARG A 137 -8.74 -24.17 -19.97
N ILE A 138 -9.49 -23.09 -19.73
CA ILE A 138 -10.90 -23.17 -19.34
C ILE A 138 -11.81 -23.37 -20.56
N GLU A 139 -11.44 -22.78 -21.70
CA GLU A 139 -12.21 -22.81 -22.96
C GLU A 139 -11.72 -23.86 -23.98
N GLY A 140 -10.53 -24.45 -23.77
CA GLY A 140 -9.94 -25.51 -24.60
C GLY A 140 -10.23 -26.92 -24.10
#